data_AF-A0A935BME2-F1
#
_entry.id   AF-A0A935BME2-F1
#
_cell.length_a   1.000
_cell.length_b   1.000
_cell.length_c   1.000
_cell.angle_alpha   90.00
_cell.angle_beta   90.00
_cell.angle_gamma   90.00
#
_symmetry.space_group_name_H-M   'P 1'
#
loop_
_entity.id
_entity.type
_entity.pdbx_description
1 polymer ?
#
loop_
_entity_poly.entity_id
_entity_poly.type
_entity_poly.pdbx_seq_one_letter_code
_entity_poly.pdbx_strand_id
1 'polypeptide(L)'
;MTHDKPLTFFERPNLTSPYAYPARHRELDADGRPTNRLVESHRRSDLITPVPKAKKRKAAPGPAAQAELDLATGAEGLHPLHTAGKKYDPTPIINELLGW
;
A
#
# COMPACT_ATOMS: atom_id res chain seq x y z
N MET A 1 -5.55 31.84 -25.75
CA MET A 1 -5.56 30.37 -25.77
C MET A 1 -4.94 29.88 -24.48
N THR A 2 -5.78 29.58 -23.49
CA THR A 2 -5.33 29.07 -22.18
C THR A 2 -4.79 27.67 -22.42
N HIS A 3 -3.47 27.49 -22.26
CA HIS A 3 -2.88 26.16 -22.22
C HIS A 3 -3.38 25.51 -20.94
N ASP A 4 -4.40 24.66 -21.05
CA ASP A 4 -4.82 23.81 -19.95
C ASP A 4 -3.73 22.75 -19.76
N LYS A 5 -2.73 23.08 -18.93
CA LYS A 5 -1.63 22.18 -18.62
C LYS A 5 -2.25 20.96 -17.91
N PRO A 6 -2.05 19.73 -18.43
CA PRO A 6 -2.60 18.55 -17.77
C PRO A 6 -2.01 18.45 -16.36
N LEU A 7 -2.90 18.39 -15.36
CA LEU A 7 -2.52 18.34 -13.95
C LEU A 7 -1.68 17.10 -13.65
N THR A 8 -0.40 17.32 -13.31
CA THR A 8 0.52 16.24 -12.95
C THR A 8 0.27 15.74 -11.53
N PHE A 9 0.74 14.53 -11.21
CA PHE A 9 0.71 14.03 -9.83
C PHE A 9 1.48 14.95 -8.87
N PHE A 10 2.66 15.45 -9.27
CA PHE A 10 3.50 16.27 -8.39
C PHE A 10 2.91 17.65 -8.09
N GLU A 11 2.11 18.20 -9.00
CA GLU A 11 1.40 19.47 -8.75
C GLU A 11 0.17 19.28 -7.86
N ARG A 12 -0.59 18.19 -8.08
CA ARG A 12 -1.81 17.88 -7.31
C ARG A 12 -1.83 16.39 -6.97
N PRO A 13 -1.11 16.00 -5.89
CA PRO A 13 -0.97 14.60 -5.52
C PRO A 13 -2.25 14.01 -4.92
N ASN A 14 -3.03 14.84 -4.21
CA ASN A 14 -4.32 14.45 -3.67
C ASN A 14 -5.45 15.09 -4.48
N LEU A 15 -6.32 14.23 -5.02
CA LEU A 15 -7.50 14.61 -5.80
C LEU A 15 -8.81 14.42 -5.01
N THR A 16 -8.72 13.80 -3.83
CA THR A 16 -9.86 13.49 -2.99
C THR A 16 -10.10 14.64 -2.02
N SER A 17 -11.39 14.94 -1.78
CA SER A 17 -11.81 15.85 -0.72
C SER A 17 -12.10 15.04 0.54
N PRO A 18 -11.74 15.52 1.74
CA PRO A 18 -12.05 14.82 2.99
C PRO A 18 -13.55 14.70 3.25
N TYR A 19 -14.37 15.54 2.62
CA TYR A 19 -15.83 15.59 2.85
C TYR A 19 -16.66 15.12 1.66
N ALA A 20 -16.04 14.88 0.50
CA ALA A 20 -16.75 14.41 -0.69
C ALA A 20 -16.39 12.95 -0.97
N TYR A 21 -17.31 12.24 -1.61
CA TYR A 21 -17.07 10.86 -2.05
C TYR A 21 -15.88 10.80 -3.02
N PRO A 22 -14.92 9.88 -2.84
CA PRO A 22 -13.72 9.78 -3.67
C PRO A 22 -14.03 9.18 -5.05
N ALA A 23 -14.46 10.02 -5.98
CA ALA A 23 -14.84 9.59 -7.33
C ALA A 23 -13.68 9.42 -8.31
N ARG A 24 -12.45 9.82 -7.92
CA ARG A 24 -11.29 9.85 -8.81
C ARG A 24 -10.02 9.43 -8.09
N HIS A 25 -9.13 8.75 -8.81
CA HIS A 25 -7.79 8.44 -8.33
C HIS A 25 -6.75 8.52 -9.44
N ARG A 26 -5.47 8.49 -9.04
CA ARG A 26 -4.36 8.29 -9.98
C ARG A 26 -4.14 6.81 -10.20
N GLU A 27 -3.98 6.41 -11.45
CA GLU A 27 -3.57 5.03 -11.76
C GLU A 27 -2.18 4.77 -11.17
N LEU A 28 -2.01 3.60 -10.56
CA LEU A 28 -0.71 3.14 -10.08
C LEU A 28 -0.12 2.15 -11.09
N ASP A 29 1.20 2.22 -11.30
CA ASP A 29 1.92 1.18 -12.05
C ASP A 29 2.07 -0.11 -11.24
N ALA A 30 2.67 -1.15 -11.83
CA ALA A 30 2.88 -2.44 -11.18
C ALA A 30 3.76 -2.37 -9.91
N ASP A 31 4.58 -1.32 -9.78
CA ASP A 31 5.39 -1.05 -8.59
C ASP A 31 4.63 -0.24 -7.52
N GLY A 32 3.36 0.14 -7.78
CA GLY A 32 2.55 0.97 -6.90
C GLY A 32 2.85 2.46 -6.99
N ARG A 33 3.57 2.94 -8.03
CA ARG A 33 3.88 4.36 -8.19
C ARG A 33 2.76 5.09 -8.94
N PRO A 34 2.41 6.31 -8.52
CA PRO A 34 1.39 7.11 -9.19
C PRO A 34 1.86 7.54 -10.57
N THR A 35 1.01 7.30 -11.56
CA THR A 35 1.17 7.80 -12.92
C THR A 35 0.46 9.16 -13.06
N ASN A 36 0.63 9.81 -14.22
CA ASN A 36 -0.12 11.04 -14.53
C ASN A 36 -1.54 10.77 -15.04
N ARG A 37 -1.98 9.51 -15.12
CA ARG A 37 -3.32 9.16 -15.60
C ARG A 37 -4.36 9.27 -14.48
N LEU A 38 -5.49 9.87 -14.81
CA LEU A 38 -6.65 9.99 -13.95
C LEU A 38 -7.66 8.88 -14.29
N VAL A 39 -8.24 8.27 -13.27
CA VAL A 39 -9.31 7.27 -13.39
C VAL A 39 -10.56 7.82 -12.70
N GLU A 40 -11.68 7.83 -13.41
CA GLU A 40 -12.99 8.33 -12.94
C GLU A 40 -13.76 7.24 -12.18
N SER A 41 -13.12 6.64 -11.19
CA SER A 41 -13.76 5.72 -10.26
C SER A 41 -13.12 5.84 -8.87
N HIS A 42 -13.77 5.28 -7.86
CA HIS A 42 -13.09 4.99 -6.61
C HIS A 42 -12.03 3.90 -6.85
N ARG A 43 -10.96 3.84 -6.04
CA ARG A 43 -9.91 2.84 -6.21
C ARG A 43 -10.29 1.62 -5.37
N ARG A 44 -10.24 0.42 -5.96
CA ARG A 44 -10.34 -0.82 -5.19
C ARG A 44 -9.25 -0.83 -4.10
N SER A 45 -9.60 -1.27 -2.89
CA SER A 45 -8.61 -1.49 -1.84
C SER A 45 -7.68 -2.61 -2.28
N ASP A 46 -6.38 -2.35 -2.13
CA ASP A 46 -5.33 -3.33 -2.40
C ASP A 46 -4.16 -3.04 -1.44
N LEU A 47 -3.62 -4.09 -0.82
CA LEU A 47 -2.46 -4.05 0.09
C LEU A 47 -1.16 -3.88 -0.71
N ILE A 48 -1.12 -2.87 -1.58
CA ILE A 48 0.11 -2.44 -2.22
C ILE A 48 0.90 -1.69 -1.17
N THR A 49 2.00 -2.27 -0.70
CA THR A 49 2.99 -1.51 0.06
C THR A 49 3.94 -0.93 -0.97
N PRO A 50 3.87 0.38 -1.31
CA PRO A 50 4.87 1.00 -2.16
C PRO A 50 6.15 1.16 -1.33
N VAL A 51 6.79 0.05 -0.99
CA VAL A 51 8.10 0.07 -0.34
C VAL A 51 9.09 0.27 -1.48
N PRO A 52 9.77 1.43 -1.55
CA PRO A 52 10.88 1.55 -2.47
C PRO A 52 11.88 0.45 -2.12
N LYS A 53 12.22 -0.40 -3.09
CA LYS A 53 13.28 -1.41 -2.88
C LYS A 53 14.49 -0.70 -2.30
N ALA A 54 14.92 -1.13 -1.11
CA ALA A 54 16.03 -0.51 -0.41
C ALA A 54 17.25 -0.46 -1.33
N LYS A 55 17.70 0.76 -1.65
CA LYS A 55 18.77 1.01 -2.63
C LYS A 55 20.13 0.46 -2.18
N LYS A 56 20.28 0.19 -0.88
CA LYS A 56 21.44 -0.45 -0.25
C LYS A 56 20.94 -1.51 0.74
N ARG A 57 21.15 -2.79 0.46
CA ARG A 57 21.21 -3.82 1.51
C ARG A 57 22.66 -3.93 1.95
N LYS A 58 23.01 -3.35 3.08
CA LYS A 58 24.23 -3.74 3.80
C LYS A 58 23.86 -4.86 4.75
N ALA A 59 23.62 -6.06 4.23
CA ALA A 59 23.93 -7.24 5.03
C ALA A 59 25.43 -7.45 4.80
N ALA A 60 26.27 -7.00 5.72
CA ALA A 60 27.65 -7.47 5.72
C ALA A 60 27.59 -8.98 6.03
N PRO A 61 28.07 -9.88 5.14
CA PRO A 61 28.19 -11.28 5.51
C PRO A 61 29.22 -11.36 6.64
N GLY A 62 28.77 -11.73 7.84
CA GLY A 62 29.63 -11.80 9.01
C GLY A 62 28.85 -11.73 10.34
N PRO A 63 29.55 -11.87 11.47
CA PRO A 63 28.96 -11.98 12.81
C PRO A 63 28.20 -10.74 13.31
N ALA A 64 28.19 -9.65 12.53
CA ALA A 64 27.41 -8.44 12.80
C ALA A 64 26.09 -8.37 12.00
N ALA A 65 25.75 -9.41 11.23
CA ALA A 65 24.44 -9.52 10.61
C ALA A 65 23.39 -9.75 11.71
N GLN A 66 22.49 -8.79 11.89
CA GLN A 66 21.35 -8.93 12.79
C GLN A 66 20.53 -10.15 12.35
N ALA A 67 20.37 -11.13 13.23
CA ALA A 67 19.51 -12.27 13.00
C ALA A 67 18.05 -11.83 12.85
N GLU A 68 17.31 -12.53 11.99
CA GLU A 68 15.87 -12.33 11.83
C GLU A 68 15.16 -12.70 13.14
N LEU A 69 14.31 -11.79 13.63
CA LEU A 69 13.62 -11.99 14.90
C LEU A 69 12.35 -12.79 14.65
N ASP A 70 12.36 -14.07 15.04
CA ASP A 70 11.19 -14.92 14.95
C ASP A 70 10.21 -14.63 16.11
N LEU A 71 9.14 -13.89 15.78
CA LEU A 71 8.09 -13.51 16.72
C LEU A 71 7.10 -14.65 17.04
N ALA A 72 7.25 -15.83 16.43
CA ALA A 72 6.37 -16.97 16.68
C ALA A 72 6.77 -17.79 17.91
N THR A 73 8.03 -17.67 18.36
CA THR A 73 8.61 -18.57 19.37
C THR A 73 8.61 -17.91 20.75
N GLY A 74 7.45 -17.89 21.43
CA GLY A 74 7.40 -17.49 22.85
C GLY A 74 6.13 -16.84 23.38
N ALA A 75 5.03 -16.79 22.63
CA ALA A 75 3.81 -16.14 23.10
C ALA A 75 2.87 -17.12 23.83
N GLU A 76 3.26 -17.53 25.04
CA GLU A 76 2.33 -18.00 26.08
C GLU A 76 1.37 -16.83 26.41
N GLY A 77 0.33 -16.64 25.58
CA GLY A 77 -0.62 -15.53 25.73
C GLY A 77 -1.23 -14.99 24.44
N LEU A 78 -0.74 -15.37 23.26
CA LEU A 78 -1.42 -15.05 22.01
C LEU A 78 -2.48 -16.12 21.71
N HIS A 79 -3.74 -15.69 21.74
CA HIS A 79 -4.93 -16.51 21.46
C HIS A 79 -4.75 -17.38 20.20
N PRO A 80 -5.23 -18.63 20.18
CA PRO A 80 -5.03 -19.61 19.07
C PRO A 80 -5.53 -19.18 17.67
N LEU A 81 -6.11 -17.98 17.54
CA LEU A 81 -6.39 -17.34 16.26
C LEU A 81 -5.12 -16.88 15.52
N HIS A 82 -3.99 -16.73 16.22
CA HIS A 82 -2.65 -16.52 15.64
C HIS A 82 -2.01 -17.86 15.22
N THR A 83 -2.81 -18.78 14.68
CA THR A 83 -2.29 -20.00 14.04
C THR A 83 -1.43 -19.60 12.84
N ALA A 84 -0.26 -20.21 12.70
CA ALA A 84 0.86 -19.92 11.77
C ALA A 84 0.54 -19.83 10.26
N GLY A 85 -0.73 -19.77 9.85
CA GLY A 85 -1.17 -19.56 8.47
C GLY A 85 -2.28 -18.53 8.29
N LYS A 86 -2.81 -17.91 9.36
CA LYS A 86 -3.88 -16.90 9.26
C LYS A 86 -3.25 -15.50 9.19
N LYS A 87 -2.86 -15.08 7.99
CA LYS A 87 -2.50 -13.69 7.73
C LYS A 87 -3.79 -12.86 7.70
N TYR A 88 -3.91 -11.89 8.61
CA TYR A 88 -5.03 -10.94 8.56
C TYR A 88 -4.91 -10.09 7.29
N ASP A 89 -5.84 -10.27 6.36
CA ASP A 89 -6.00 -9.42 5.18
C ASP A 89 -7.42 -8.83 5.19
N PRO A 90 -7.59 -7.55 5.54
CA PRO A 90 -8.90 -6.90 5.55
C PRO A 90 -9.36 -6.47 4.14
N THR A 91 -8.52 -6.60 3.12
CA THR A 91 -8.78 -6.11 1.76
C THR A 91 -10.05 -6.69 1.13
N PRO A 92 -10.34 -8.01 1.24
CA PRO A 92 -11.57 -8.58 0.71
C PRO A 92 -12.81 -7.94 1.34
N ILE A 93 -12.82 -7.83 2.67
CA ILE A 93 -13.93 -7.28 3.46
C ILE A 93 -14.18 -5.81 3.08
N ILE A 94 -13.12 -5.03 2.92
CA ILE A 94 -13.22 -3.60 2.56
C ILE A 94 -13.84 -3.43 1.16
N ASN A 95 -13.44 -4.25 0.20
CA ASN A 95 -13.95 -4.16 -1.17
C ASN A 95 -15.44 -4.53 -1.25
N GLU A 96 -15.85 -5.61 -0.58
CA GLU A 96 -17.26 -6.02 -0.51
C GLU A 96 -18.15 -4.91 0.07
N LEU A 97 -17.73 -4.29 1.18
CA LEU A 97 -18.47 -3.19 1.82
C LEU A 97 -18.59 -1.95 0.92
N LEU A 98 -17.61 -1.73 0.05
CA LEU A 98 -17.55 -0.58 -0.85
C LEU A 98 -18.15 -0.87 -2.24
N GLY A 99 -18.68 -2.08 -2.45
CA GLY A 99 -19.33 -2.49 -3.71
C GLY A 99 -18.35 -2.81 -4.86
N TRP A 100 -17.18 -3.36 -4.53
CA TRP A 100 -16.12 -3.76 -5.47
C TRP A 100 -15.99 -5.27 -5.63
#